data_AF-A0A3A9VVS8-F1
#
_entry.id   AF-A0A3A9VVS8-F1
#
_cell.length_a   1.000
_cell.length_b   1.000
_cell.length_c   1.000
_cell.angle_alpha   90.00
_cell.angle_beta   90.00
_cell.angle_gamma   90.00
#
_symmetry.space_group_name_H-M   'P 1'
#
loop_
_entity.id
_entity.type
_entity.pdbx_description
1 polymer ?
#
loop_
_entity_poly.entity_id
_entity_poly.type
_entity_poly.pdbx_seq_one_letter_code
_entity_poly.pdbx_strand_id
1 'polypeptide(L)'
;MKKYILTTIMIIFIGFFAYSQKKPTTVKCKNKNIERVRKHCVCKDIEQYAKNNYNVRSVSSYAQSGFNRIYTRFNISNDGQIKNIQVKGGSPELEKEAIRTLMSFPDIIPANPQSKTILNSQEFYTILIQFEVKNTITNL
;
A
#
# COMPACT_ATOMS: atom_id res chain seq x y z
N MET A 1 8.93 56.80 20.01
CA MET A 1 9.40 55.53 20.61
C MET A 1 8.41 54.44 20.23
N LYS A 2 8.78 53.55 19.30
CA LYS A 2 7.90 52.49 18.75
C LYS A 2 7.68 51.39 19.80
N LYS A 3 6.42 51.13 20.17
CA LYS A 3 6.02 50.00 21.00
C LYS A 3 5.87 48.78 20.10
N TYR A 4 6.82 47.84 20.19
CA TYR A 4 6.76 46.57 19.46
C TYR A 4 5.84 45.61 20.21
N ILE A 5 4.80 45.17 19.50
CA ILE A 5 3.78 44.22 19.92
C ILE A 5 4.43 42.84 20.08
N LEU A 6 4.45 42.34 21.31
CA LEU A 6 4.89 41.00 21.67
C LEU A 6 3.73 40.01 21.38
N THR A 7 3.45 39.73 20.12
CA THR A 7 2.64 38.56 19.77
C THR A 7 3.53 37.33 19.89
N THR A 8 3.40 36.62 21.01
CA THR A 8 3.96 35.29 21.23
C THR A 8 3.37 34.31 20.23
N ILE A 9 4.02 34.16 19.08
CA ILE A 9 3.80 33.04 18.16
C ILE A 9 4.33 31.81 18.89
N MET A 10 3.45 31.09 19.60
CA MET A 10 3.68 29.71 19.98
C MET A 10 3.78 28.89 18.69
N ILE A 11 4.98 28.83 18.13
CA ILE A 11 5.33 27.84 17.12
C ILE A 11 5.24 26.51 17.83
N ILE A 12 4.10 25.83 17.69
CA ILE A 12 3.97 24.41 18.01
C ILE A 12 4.87 23.70 17.00
N PHE A 13 6.16 23.61 17.32
CA PHE A 13 7.05 22.61 16.75
C PHE A 13 6.49 21.26 17.20
N ILE A 14 5.50 20.76 16.46
CA ILE A 14 5.20 19.34 16.45
C ILE A 14 6.48 18.72 15.91
N GLY A 15 7.36 18.31 16.82
CA GLY A 15 8.61 17.65 16.48
C GLY A 15 8.27 16.52 15.53
N PHE A 16 8.59 16.71 14.26
CA PHE A 16 8.79 15.61 13.34
C PHE A 16 9.97 14.86 13.92
N PHE A 17 9.70 13.91 14.81
CA PHE A 17 10.65 12.86 15.11
C PHE A 17 10.94 12.22 13.76
N ALA A 18 12.08 12.59 13.17
CA ALA A 18 12.62 11.96 11.98
C ALA A 18 12.96 10.52 12.39
N TYR A 19 11.95 9.67 12.36
CA TYR A 19 12.11 8.26 12.63
C TYR A 19 12.98 7.72 11.48
N SER A 20 14.26 7.50 11.75
CA SER A 20 15.17 6.86 10.81
C SER A 20 14.89 5.35 10.79
N GLN A 21 13.77 4.92 10.18
CA GLN A 21 13.57 3.50 9.87
C GLN A 21 14.59 3.14 8.80
N LYS A 22 15.34 2.06 8.99
CA LYS A 22 16.21 1.53 7.92
C LYS A 22 15.42 1.09 6.68
N LYS A 23 14.10 0.89 6.78
CA LYS A 23 13.22 0.36 5.74
C LYS A 23 11.88 1.09 5.66
N PRO A 24 11.28 1.22 4.46
CA PRO A 24 9.93 1.78 4.31
C PRO A 24 8.90 1.01 5.14
N THR A 25 7.93 1.71 5.70
CA THR A 25 6.85 1.15 6.51
C THR A 25 5.55 1.89 6.22
N THR A 26 4.39 1.40 6.67
CA THR A 26 3.15 2.19 6.58
C THR A 26 2.91 2.98 7.85
N VAL A 27 2.04 4.00 7.78
CA VAL A 27 1.63 4.81 8.94
C VAL A 27 1.13 3.93 10.10
N LYS A 28 0.36 2.87 9.80
CA LYS A 28 -0.17 1.94 10.81
C LYS A 28 0.89 1.02 11.43
N CYS A 29 2.00 0.80 10.72
CA CYS A 29 3.04 -0.14 11.11
C CYS A 29 4.30 0.53 11.68
N LYS A 30 4.31 1.86 11.82
CA LYS A 30 5.48 2.64 12.26
C LYS A 30 6.05 2.22 13.61
N ASN A 31 5.23 1.72 14.53
CA ASN A 31 5.62 1.32 15.88
C ASN A 31 6.05 -0.16 15.99
N LYS A 32 6.17 -0.90 14.87
CA LYS A 32 6.57 -2.31 14.88
C LYS A 32 8.10 -2.42 14.70
N ASN A 33 8.80 -2.76 15.77
CA ASN A 33 10.27 -2.78 15.80
C ASN A 33 10.87 -4.13 15.35
N ILE A 34 10.11 -5.22 15.47
CA ILE A 34 10.54 -6.55 15.00
C ILE A 34 10.25 -6.65 13.51
N GLU A 35 11.30 -6.85 12.71
CA GLU A 35 11.23 -6.80 11.25
C GLU A 35 10.17 -7.74 10.65
N ARG A 36 10.11 -9.00 11.12
CA ARG A 36 9.09 -9.97 10.68
C ARG A 36 7.66 -9.49 10.99
N VAL A 37 7.45 -8.91 12.17
CA VAL A 37 6.15 -8.40 12.62
C VAL A 37 5.76 -7.15 11.83
N ARG A 38 6.72 -6.25 11.60
CA ARG A 38 6.56 -5.03 10.80
C ARG A 38 6.19 -5.38 9.36
N LYS A 39 6.93 -6.29 8.73
CA LYS A 39 6.64 -6.76 7.37
C LYS A 39 5.26 -7.38 7.26
N HIS A 40 4.86 -8.22 8.22
CA HIS A 40 3.52 -8.79 8.27
C HIS A 40 2.44 -7.70 8.40
N CYS A 41 2.65 -6.72 9.28
CA CYS A 41 1.75 -5.57 9.43
C CYS A 41 1.59 -4.79 8.11
N VAL A 42 2.70 -4.50 7.41
CA VAL A 42 2.68 -3.79 6.13
C VAL A 42 1.87 -4.59 5.09
N CYS A 43 2.09 -5.90 4.98
CA CYS A 43 1.28 -6.75 4.09
C CYS A 43 -0.21 -6.65 4.43
N LYS A 44 -0.57 -6.73 5.72
CA LYS A 44 -1.96 -6.66 6.17
C LYS A 44 -2.62 -5.31 5.88
N ASP A 45 -1.88 -4.23 6.01
CA ASP A 45 -2.39 -2.88 5.73
C ASP A 45 -2.67 -2.68 4.24
N ILE A 46 -1.73 -3.09 3.37
CA ILE A 46 -1.92 -3.02 1.92
C ILE A 46 -3.02 -3.98 1.46
N GLU A 47 -3.11 -5.18 2.04
CA GLU A 47 -4.20 -6.14 1.79
C GLU A 47 -5.58 -5.53 2.13
N GLN A 48 -5.68 -4.85 3.27
CA GLN A 48 -6.91 -4.16 3.68
C GLN A 48 -7.26 -3.00 2.76
N TYR A 49 -6.27 -2.23 2.30
CA TYR A 49 -6.48 -1.20 1.31
C TYR A 49 -6.96 -1.79 -0.02
N ALA A 50 -6.32 -2.85 -0.50
CA ALA A 50 -6.69 -3.50 -1.76
C ALA A 50 -8.11 -4.06 -1.72
N LYS A 51 -8.51 -4.67 -0.61
CA LYS A 51 -9.89 -5.12 -0.38
C LYS A 51 -10.93 -4.01 -0.58
N ASN A 52 -10.59 -2.77 -0.20
CA ASN A 52 -11.50 -1.64 -0.25
C ASN A 52 -11.43 -0.87 -1.58
N ASN A 53 -10.33 -0.99 -2.34
CA ASN A 53 -10.04 -0.13 -3.49
C ASN A 53 -9.91 -0.88 -4.83
N TYR A 54 -9.88 -2.21 -4.81
CA TYR A 54 -9.92 -3.02 -6.03
C TYR A 54 -11.31 -2.95 -6.67
N ASN A 55 -11.39 -2.41 -7.88
CA ASN A 55 -12.67 -2.14 -8.54
C ASN A 55 -13.24 -3.40 -9.22
N VAL A 56 -13.87 -4.26 -8.42
CA VAL A 56 -14.52 -5.49 -8.90
C VAL A 56 -15.54 -5.21 -10.00
N ARG A 57 -16.28 -4.10 -9.94
CA ARG A 57 -17.30 -3.73 -10.95
C ARG A 57 -16.68 -3.50 -12.32
N SER A 58 -15.49 -2.92 -12.38
CA SER A 58 -14.81 -2.66 -13.67
C SER A 58 -14.27 -3.91 -14.34
N VAL A 59 -14.10 -5.01 -13.59
CA VAL A 59 -13.46 -6.24 -14.07
C VAL A 59 -14.36 -7.47 -14.00
N SER A 60 -15.61 -7.33 -13.55
CA SER A 60 -16.51 -8.47 -13.30
C SER A 60 -16.82 -9.30 -14.54
N SER A 61 -16.80 -8.71 -15.74
CA SER A 61 -16.98 -9.41 -17.01
C SER A 61 -15.81 -10.34 -17.38
N TYR A 62 -14.65 -10.14 -16.75
CA TYR A 62 -13.42 -10.92 -16.98
C TYR A 62 -13.15 -11.92 -15.84
N ALA A 63 -14.02 -11.95 -14.83
CA ALA A 63 -13.92 -12.78 -13.65
C ALA A 63 -14.71 -14.08 -13.81
N GLN A 64 -14.29 -15.13 -13.12
CA GLN A 64 -15.03 -16.37 -13.04
C GLN A 64 -16.21 -16.22 -12.06
N SER A 65 -17.29 -16.97 -12.25
CA SER A 65 -18.32 -17.10 -11.22
C SER A 65 -17.72 -17.70 -9.95
N GLY A 66 -18.12 -17.19 -8.78
CA GLY A 66 -17.61 -17.58 -7.47
C GLY A 66 -16.34 -16.82 -7.08
N PHE A 67 -15.45 -17.50 -6.33
CA PHE A 67 -14.25 -16.88 -5.75
C PHE A 67 -13.14 -16.68 -6.77
N ASN A 68 -12.70 -15.43 -6.91
CA ASN A 68 -11.54 -15.04 -7.71
C ASN A 68 -10.39 -14.68 -6.77
N ARG A 69 -9.18 -15.09 -7.15
CA ARG A 69 -7.94 -14.87 -6.39
C ARG A 69 -6.87 -14.29 -7.30
N ILE A 70 -6.21 -13.24 -6.83
CA ILE A 70 -5.12 -12.57 -7.52
C ILE A 70 -3.91 -12.54 -6.60
N TYR A 71 -2.86 -13.24 -7.01
CA TYR A 71 -1.61 -13.32 -6.27
C TYR A 71 -0.69 -12.20 -6.71
N THR A 72 -0.14 -11.46 -5.76
CA THR A 72 0.76 -10.34 -6.05
C THR A 72 2.09 -10.51 -5.34
N ARG A 73 3.16 -10.04 -5.97
CA ARG A 73 4.50 -9.95 -5.39
C ARG A 73 5.13 -8.63 -5.81
N PHE A 74 5.68 -7.87 -4.88
CA PHE A 74 6.27 -6.57 -5.19
C PHE A 74 7.37 -6.17 -4.20
N ASN A 75 8.15 -5.16 -4.56
CA ASN A 75 9.09 -4.48 -3.66
C ASN A 75 8.53 -3.11 -3.26
N ILE A 76 9.05 -2.56 -2.16
CA ILE A 76 8.84 -1.14 -1.79
C ILE A 76 10.21 -0.48 -1.80
N SER A 77 10.41 0.55 -2.62
CA SER A 77 11.66 1.32 -2.65
C SER A 77 11.77 2.31 -1.49
N ASN A 78 12.97 2.83 -1.26
CA ASN A 78 13.28 3.70 -0.13
C ASN A 78 12.46 5.00 -0.09
N ASP A 79 12.08 5.50 -1.26
CA ASP A 79 11.16 6.63 -1.49
C ASP A 79 9.69 6.29 -1.18
N GLY A 80 9.40 5.06 -0.77
CA GLY A 80 8.07 4.59 -0.41
C GLY A 80 7.20 4.17 -1.60
N GLN A 81 7.75 4.05 -2.82
CA GLN A 81 6.98 3.58 -3.97
C GLN A 81 6.94 2.05 -4.06
N ILE A 82 5.79 1.51 -4.45
CA ILE A 82 5.65 0.09 -4.79
C ILE A 82 6.19 -0.14 -6.21
N LYS A 83 7.15 -1.06 -6.37
CA LYS A 83 7.86 -1.35 -7.63
C LYS A 83 7.98 -2.85 -7.87
N ASN A 84 8.42 -3.22 -9.08
CA ASN A 84 8.62 -4.61 -9.52
C ASN A 84 7.40 -5.50 -9.26
N ILE A 85 6.21 -4.98 -9.57
CA ILE A 85 4.95 -5.66 -9.31
C ILE A 85 4.81 -6.83 -10.28
N GLN A 86 4.68 -8.03 -9.72
CA GLN A 86 4.32 -9.26 -10.42
C GLN A 86 2.93 -9.66 -9.95
N VAL A 87 2.04 -9.95 -10.89
CA VAL A 87 0.66 -10.35 -10.60
C VAL A 87 0.33 -11.63 -11.36
N LYS A 88 -0.46 -12.48 -10.73
CA LYS A 88 -1.05 -13.66 -11.36
C LYS A 88 -2.55 -13.71 -11.00
N GLY A 89 -3.39 -13.49 -12.00
CA GLY A 89 -4.85 -13.53 -11.92
C GLY A 89 -5.46 -14.48 -12.94
N GLY A 90 -6.80 -14.55 -12.97
CA GLY A 90 -7.55 -15.37 -13.94
C GLY A 90 -7.63 -14.77 -15.34
N SER A 91 -7.32 -13.48 -15.50
CA SER A 91 -7.31 -12.75 -16.77
C SER A 91 -6.44 -11.48 -16.66
N PRO A 92 -5.91 -10.95 -17.78
CA PRO A 92 -5.07 -9.75 -17.77
C PRO A 92 -5.76 -8.50 -17.19
N GLU A 93 -7.09 -8.39 -17.32
CA GLU A 93 -7.86 -7.27 -16.80
C GLU A 93 -7.88 -7.26 -15.28
N LEU A 94 -7.98 -8.44 -14.66
CA LEU A 94 -7.84 -8.60 -13.21
C LEU A 94 -6.45 -8.18 -12.74
N GLU A 95 -5.42 -8.55 -13.49
CA GLU A 95 -4.04 -8.21 -13.16
C GLU A 95 -3.76 -6.70 -13.27
N LYS A 96 -4.27 -6.05 -14.32
CA LYS A 96 -4.16 -4.60 -14.52
C LYS A 96 -4.80 -3.82 -13.37
N GLU A 97 -5.98 -4.24 -12.93
CA GLU A 97 -6.67 -3.57 -11.83
C GLU A 97 -5.95 -3.79 -10.48
N ALA A 98 -5.33 -4.95 -10.28
CA ALA A 98 -4.49 -5.20 -9.10
C ALA A 98 -3.24 -4.31 -9.10
N ILE A 99 -2.58 -4.15 -10.25
CA ILE A 99 -1.44 -3.24 -10.42
C ILE A 99 -1.87 -1.80 -10.08
N ARG A 100 -2.98 -1.32 -10.67
CA ARG A 100 -3.52 0.03 -10.39
C ARG A 100 -3.77 0.23 -8.90
N THR A 101 -4.42 -0.74 -8.26
CA THR A 101 -4.74 -0.70 -6.84
C THR A 101 -3.48 -0.61 -5.98
N LEU A 102 -2.47 -1.46 -6.24
CA LEU A 102 -1.20 -1.44 -5.51
C LEU A 102 -0.45 -0.12 -5.71
N MET A 103 -0.34 0.37 -6.93
CA MET A 103 0.33 1.66 -7.22
C MET A 103 -0.36 2.86 -6.58
N SER A 104 -1.66 2.74 -6.27
CA SER A 104 -2.46 3.82 -5.67
C SER A 104 -2.43 3.83 -4.14
N PHE A 105 -1.66 2.96 -3.48
CA PHE A 105 -1.60 2.90 -2.02
C PHE A 105 -0.89 4.14 -1.43
N PRO A 106 -1.55 4.99 -0.60
CA PRO A 106 -1.01 6.29 -0.22
C PRO A 106 -0.14 6.29 1.05
N ASP A 107 -0.30 5.30 1.94
CA ASP A 107 0.12 5.42 3.34
C ASP A 107 1.54 4.88 3.62
N ILE A 108 2.48 5.05 2.69
CA ILE A 108 3.88 4.61 2.87
C ILE A 108 4.73 5.73 3.45
N ILE A 109 5.37 5.45 4.59
CA ILE A 109 6.44 6.24 5.17
C ILE A 109 7.77 5.80 4.51
N PRO A 110 8.43 6.69 3.74
CA PRO A 110 9.72 6.38 3.12
C PRO A 110 10.82 6.21 4.18
N ALA A 111 11.81 5.37 3.88
CA ALA A 111 13.05 5.30 4.66
C ALA A 111 14.02 6.43 4.29
N ASN A 112 14.08 6.76 3.01
CA ASN A 112 14.88 7.86 2.47
C ASN A 112 14.12 8.44 1.26
N PRO A 113 13.45 9.60 1.42
CA PRO A 113 12.68 10.23 0.35
C PRO A 113 13.49 10.56 -0.91
N GLN A 114 14.81 10.74 -0.79
CA GLN A 114 15.69 11.08 -1.90
C GLN A 114 16.20 9.84 -2.67
N SER A 115 15.98 8.62 -2.14
CA SER A 115 16.50 7.38 -2.71
C SER A 115 15.39 6.56 -3.37
N LYS A 116 15.49 6.33 -4.68
CA LYS A 116 14.55 5.46 -5.42
C LYS A 116 14.95 3.98 -5.40
N THR A 117 16.06 3.65 -4.73
CA THR A 117 16.63 2.31 -4.67
C THR A 117 15.80 1.38 -3.78
N ILE A 118 15.80 0.09 -4.10
CA ILE A 118 15.27 -0.94 -3.22
C ILE A 118 16.40 -1.37 -2.30
N LEU A 119 16.28 -1.14 -0.98
CA LEU A 119 17.34 -1.42 0.00
C LEU A 119 17.83 -2.88 -0.06
N ASN A 120 16.88 -3.81 -0.25
CA ASN A 120 17.16 -5.23 -0.41
C ASN A 120 16.30 -5.77 -1.55
N SER A 121 16.93 -6.02 -2.71
CA SER A 121 16.24 -6.52 -3.90
C SER A 121 15.61 -7.90 -3.72
N GLN A 122 16.07 -8.69 -2.72
CA GLN A 122 15.51 -9.99 -2.38
C GLN A 122 14.30 -9.90 -1.42
N GLU A 123 13.97 -8.70 -0.94
CA GLU A 123 12.86 -8.50 -0.03
C GLU A 123 11.56 -8.18 -0.76
N PHE A 124 10.70 -9.19 -0.84
CA PHE A 124 9.38 -9.07 -1.45
C PHE A 124 8.26 -9.04 -0.42
N TYR A 125 7.21 -8.30 -0.74
CA TYR A 125 5.91 -8.36 -0.11
C TYR A 125 4.98 -9.18 -1.00
N THR A 126 4.08 -9.93 -0.36
CA THR A 126 3.08 -10.76 -1.04
C THR A 126 1.75 -10.52 -0.36
N ILE A 127 0.74 -10.17 -1.15
CA ILE A 127 -0.65 -10.11 -0.69
C ILE A 127 -1.54 -10.88 -1.67
N LEU A 128 -2.67 -11.36 -1.15
CA LEU A 128 -3.73 -11.98 -1.92
C LEU A 128 -4.90 -11.00 -2.02
N ILE A 129 -5.30 -10.63 -3.23
CA ILE A 129 -6.57 -9.95 -3.45
C ILE A 129 -7.61 -11.03 -3.77
N GLN A 130 -8.72 -11.01 -3.04
CA GLN A 130 -9.80 -11.97 -3.23
C GLN A 130 -11.16 -11.27 -3.24
N PHE A 131 -12.03 -11.72 -4.13
CA PHE A 131 -13.42 -11.24 -4.22
C PHE A 131 -14.30 -12.34 -4.83
N GLU A 132 -15.60 -12.21 -4.65
CA GLU A 132 -16.58 -13.17 -5.16
C GLU A 132 -17.50 -12.50 -6.17
N VAL A 133 -17.75 -13.17 -7.30
CA VAL A 133 -18.75 -12.78 -8.29
C VAL A 133 -19.92 -13.75 -8.16
N LYS A 134 -21.09 -13.25 -7.74
CA LYS A 134 -22.29 -14.08 -7.64
C LYS A 134 -22.77 -14.48 -9.03
N ASN A 135 -23.07 -15.77 -9.21
CA ASN A 135 -23.73 -16.23 -10.43
C ASN A 135 -25.16 -15.66 -10.42
N THR A 136 -25.47 -14.78 -11.37
CA THR A 136 -26.83 -14.32 -11.55
C THR A 136 -27.46 -15.29 -12.53
N ILE A 137 -27.92 -16.44 -12.03
CA ILE A 137 -28.86 -17.27 -12.80
C ILE A 137 -30.11 -16.40 -12.89
N THR A 138 -30.25 -15.65 -13.99
CA THR A 138 -31.55 -15.15 -14.41
C THR A 138 -32.40 -16.39 -14.67
N ASN A 139 -33.20 -16.76 -13.68
CA ASN A 139 -34.35 -17.63 -13.87
C ASN A 139 -35.28 -16.89 -14.85
N LEU A 140 -35.15 -17.21 -16.14
CA LEU A 140 -36.14 -16.97 -17.18
C LEU A 140 -36.86 -18.29 -17.43
#